data_AF-A0A6P1BS52-F1
#
_entry.id   AF-A0A6P1BS52-F1
#
_cell.length_a   1.000
_cell.length_b   1.000
_cell.length_c   1.000
_cell.angle_alpha   90.00
_cell.angle_beta   90.00
_cell.angle_gamma   90.00
#
_symmetry.space_group_name_H-M   'P 1'
#
loop_
_entity.id
_entity.type
_entity.pdbx_description
1 polymer ?
#
loop_
_entity_poly.entity_id
_entity_poly.type
_entity_poly.pdbx_seq_one_letter_code
_entity_poly.pdbx_strand_id
1 'polypeptide(L)'
;MTATVTGISSMAPRQILTELSRAYQATTGQLASIESVGGVDAAKRVRAGEPFDIVVLADEAMKQLEADGLLKPGSCAGFAKSAASGSNLRGFR
;
A
#
# COMPACT_ATOMS: atom_id res chain seq x y z
N MET A 1 16.64 -14.13 12.26
CA MET A 1 15.73 -14.32 11.11
C MET A 1 15.24 -12.96 10.69
N THR A 2 15.76 -12.39 9.60
CA THR A 2 15.27 -11.13 9.04
C THR A 2 13.96 -11.41 8.30
N ALA A 3 12.82 -11.15 8.95
CA ALA A 3 11.52 -11.27 8.31
C ALA A 3 11.42 -10.20 7.22
N THR A 4 11.40 -10.61 5.95
CA THR A 4 11.22 -9.67 4.83
C THR A 4 9.78 -9.21 4.83
N VAL A 5 9.56 -7.90 4.92
CA VAL A 5 8.23 -7.29 4.78
C VAL A 5 7.87 -7.32 3.31
N THR A 6 6.72 -7.91 2.98
CA THR A 6 6.22 -7.97 1.60
C THR A 6 5.09 -6.97 1.41
N GLY A 7 5.07 -6.29 0.28
CA GLY A 7 3.97 -5.40 -0.03
C GLY A 7 3.67 -5.34 -1.51
N ILE A 8 2.45 -4.91 -1.83
CA ILE A 8 1.99 -4.72 -3.20
C ILE A 8 1.49 -3.29 -3.38
N SER A 9 1.83 -2.67 -4.51
CA SER A 9 1.45 -1.30 -4.81
C SER A 9 0.97 -1.12 -6.23
N SER A 10 0.25 -0.03 -6.48
CA SER A 10 0.04 0.47 -7.84
C SER A 10 1.35 0.99 -8.46
N MET A 11 1.38 1.15 -9.79
CA MET A 11 2.55 1.68 -10.51
C MET A 11 2.83 3.17 -10.26
N ALA A 12 1.80 3.98 -9.98
CA ALA A 12 1.95 5.42 -9.80
C ALA A 12 2.95 5.82 -8.70
N PRO A 13 2.94 5.21 -7.49
CA PRO A 13 3.93 5.47 -6.45
C PRO A 13 5.21 4.63 -6.55
N ARG A 14 5.46 3.87 -7.62
CA ARG A 14 6.58 2.90 -7.71
C ARG A 14 7.94 3.52 -7.37
N GLN A 15 8.24 4.71 -7.88
CA GLN A 15 9.53 5.37 -7.64
C GLN A 15 9.73 5.72 -6.16
N ILE A 16 8.73 6.34 -5.54
CA ILE A 16 8.74 6.72 -4.12
C ILE A 16 8.84 5.46 -3.24
N LEU A 17 8.11 4.40 -3.57
CA LEU A 17 8.15 3.14 -2.81
C LEU A 17 9.48 2.41 -2.94
N THR A 18 10.14 2.50 -4.09
CA THR A 18 11.49 1.95 -4.28
C THR A 18 12.53 2.69 -3.43
N GLU A 19 12.38 4.01 -3.30
CA GLU A 19 13.26 4.81 -2.45
C GLU A 19 12.98 4.57 -0.96
N LEU A 20 11.71 4.49 -0.57
CA LEU A 20 11.31 4.17 0.79
C LEU A 20 11.70 2.77 1.23
N SER A 21 11.63 1.75 0.35
CA SER A 21 12.06 0.39 0.72
C SER A 21 13.56 0.34 0.99
N ARG A 22 14.36 1.09 0.22
CA ARG A 22 15.80 1.27 0.48
C ARG A 22 16.06 2.02 1.78
N ALA A 23 15.35 3.11 2.02
CA ALA A 23 15.49 3.89 3.26
C ALA A 23 15.07 3.07 4.49
N TYR A 24 14.00 2.28 4.38
CA TYR A 24 13.53 1.38 5.42
C TYR A 24 14.60 0.33 5.73
N GLN A 25 15.11 -0.37 4.72
CA GLN A 25 16.20 -1.33 4.88
C GLN A 25 17.43 -0.70 5.54
N ALA A 26 17.81 0.52 5.14
CA ALA A 26 18.95 1.22 5.73
C ALA A 26 18.73 1.60 7.20
N THR A 27 17.49 1.86 7.60
CA THR A 27 17.16 2.36 8.96
C THR A 27 16.89 1.22 9.95
N THR A 28 16.10 0.22 9.55
CA THR A 28 15.70 -0.90 10.43
C THR A 28 16.52 -2.16 10.19
N GLY A 29 17.30 -2.23 9.11
CA GLY A 29 18.02 -3.45 8.69
C GLY A 29 17.10 -4.54 8.13
N GLN A 30 15.80 -4.25 7.99
CA GLN A 30 14.79 -5.21 7.55
C GLN A 30 14.47 -5.00 6.07
N LEU A 31 14.50 -6.08 5.30
CA LEU A 31 14.20 -6.04 3.87
C LEU A 31 12.70 -5.77 3.66
N ALA A 32 12.39 -4.76 2.86
CA ALA A 32 11.03 -4.49 2.38
C ALA A 32 10.97 -4.74 0.86
N SER A 33 10.23 -5.77 0.44
CA SER A 33 10.01 -6.10 -0.96
C SER A 33 8.63 -5.59 -1.37
N ILE A 34 8.59 -4.50 -2.13
CA ILE A 34 7.35 -3.91 -2.62
C ILE A 34 7.20 -4.21 -4.11
N GLU A 35 6.19 -5.00 -4.45
CA GLU A 35 5.85 -5.35 -5.83
C GLU A 35 4.88 -4.31 -6.40
N SER A 36 5.34 -3.51 -7.37
CA SER A 36 4.48 -2.53 -8.05
C SER A 36 3.87 -3.12 -9.31
N VAL A 37 2.55 -3.29 -9.32
CA VAL A 37 1.75 -3.80 -10.43
C VAL A 37 0.62 -2.81 -10.79
N GLY A 38 -0.20 -3.12 -11.80
CA GLY A 38 -1.40 -2.32 -12.08
C GLY A 38 -2.32 -2.28 -10.86
N GLY A 39 -2.91 -1.12 -10.52
CA GLY A 39 -3.72 -0.98 -9.30
C GLY A 39 -4.90 -1.96 -9.22
N VAL A 40 -5.48 -2.31 -10.37
CA VAL A 40 -6.54 -3.33 -10.49
C VAL A 40 -6.00 -4.72 -10.16
N ASP A 41 -4.80 -5.07 -10.66
CA ASP A 41 -4.21 -6.39 -10.44
C ASP A 41 -3.75 -6.57 -9.00
N ALA A 42 -3.23 -5.52 -8.38
CA ALA A 42 -2.89 -5.55 -6.97
C ALA A 42 -4.12 -5.84 -6.09
N ALA A 43 -5.24 -5.14 -6.33
CA ALA A 43 -6.48 -5.41 -5.61
C ALA A 43 -6.97 -6.85 -5.83
N LYS A 44 -6.87 -7.39 -7.05
CA LYS A 44 -7.21 -8.78 -7.35
C LYS A 44 -6.35 -9.78 -6.57
N ARG A 45 -5.04 -9.53 -6.44
CA ARG A 45 -4.13 -10.41 -5.70
C ARG A 45 -4.41 -10.39 -4.20
N VAL A 46 -4.69 -9.21 -3.63
CA VAL A 46 -5.15 -9.11 -2.24
C VAL A 46 -6.48 -9.83 -2.04
N ARG A 47 -7.42 -9.69 -2.98
CA ARG A 47 -8.69 -10.44 -3.00
C ARG A 47 -8.52 -11.94 -3.13
N ALA A 48 -7.49 -12.40 -3.83
CA ALA A 48 -7.14 -13.80 -3.92
C ALA A 48 -6.60 -14.38 -2.60
N GLY A 49 -6.42 -13.55 -1.57
CA GLY A 49 -5.91 -13.98 -0.26
C GLY A 49 -4.39 -14.17 -0.26
N GLU A 50 -3.69 -13.54 -1.19
CA GLU A 50 -2.22 -13.61 -1.21
C GLU A 50 -1.66 -12.86 0.01
N PRO A 51 -0.70 -13.46 0.75
CA PRO A 51 -0.20 -12.88 1.99
C PRO A 51 0.73 -11.69 1.67
N PHE A 52 0.19 -10.48 1.81
CA PHE A 52 0.96 -9.24 1.76
C PHE A 52 0.86 -8.52 3.11
N ASP A 53 2.00 -8.01 3.61
CA ASP A 53 2.04 -7.23 4.85
C ASP A 53 1.58 -5.78 4.62
N ILE A 54 1.87 -5.22 3.43
CA ILE A 54 1.58 -3.83 3.10
C ILE A 54 0.89 -3.74 1.73
N VAL A 55 -0.24 -3.02 1.67
CA VAL A 55 -0.97 -2.76 0.43
C VAL A 55 -1.07 -1.26 0.20
N VAL A 56 -0.56 -0.77 -0.94
CA VAL A 56 -0.57 0.66 -1.29
C VAL A 56 -1.31 0.87 -2.61
N LEU A 57 -2.60 1.18 -2.52
CA LEU A 57 -3.46 1.41 -3.67
C LEU A 57 -4.18 2.75 -3.60
N ALA A 58 -4.83 3.11 -4.69
CA ALA A 58 -5.72 4.27 -4.72
C ALA A 58 -6.88 4.08 -3.73
N ASP A 59 -7.39 5.19 -3.19
CA ASP A 59 -8.49 5.22 -2.21
C ASP A 59 -9.69 4.37 -2.64
N GLU A 60 -10.06 4.43 -3.92
CA GLU A 60 -11.15 3.64 -4.48
C GLU A 60 -10.92 2.13 -4.36
N ALA A 61 -9.70 1.66 -4.63
CA ALA A 61 -9.37 0.24 -4.50
C ALA A 61 -9.32 -0.20 -3.03
N MET A 62 -8.83 0.66 -2.14
CA MET A 62 -8.82 0.38 -0.70
C MET A 62 -10.24 0.27 -0.14
N LYS A 63 -11.16 1.17 -0.53
CA LYS A 63 -12.58 1.10 -0.15
C LYS A 63 -13.25 -0.18 -0.59
N GLN A 64 -12.95 -0.65 -1.80
CA GLN A 64 -13.50 -1.92 -2.28
C GLN A 64 -12.95 -3.11 -1.48
N LEU A 65 -11.66 -3.13 -1.16
CA LEU A 65 -11.07 -4.18 -0.32
C LEU A 65 -11.62 -4.16 1.11
N GLU A 66 -11.94 -2.99 1.64
CA GLU A 66 -12.57 -2.83 2.95
C GLU A 66 -14.02 -3.34 2.91
N ALA A 67 -14.77 -3.03 1.85
CA ALA A 67 -16.11 -3.55 1.63
C ALA A 67 -16.12 -5.09 1.49
N ASP A 68 -15.07 -5.66 0.90
CA ASP A 68 -14.87 -7.11 0.79
C ASP A 68 -14.42 -7.76 2.13
N GLY A 69 -14.19 -6.97 3.19
CA GLY A 69 -13.75 -7.46 4.49
C GLY A 69 -12.30 -7.98 4.52
N LEU A 70 -11.51 -7.65 3.49
CA LEU A 70 -10.13 -8.11 3.34
C LEU A 70 -9.12 -7.24 4.09
N LEU A 71 -9.55 -6.08 4.57
CA LEU A 71 -8.74 -5.15 5.35
C LEU A 71 -9.20 -5.14 6.79
N LYS A 72 -8.24 -5.07 7.73
CA LYS A 72 -8.58 -4.81 9.13
C LYS A 72 -9.14 -3.39 9.25
N PRO A 73 -10.33 -3.20 9.84
CA PRO A 73 -10.91 -1.88 10.02
C PRO A 73 -9.95 -1.00 10.83
N GLY A 74 -9.68 0.21 10.34
CA GLY A 74 -8.75 1.17 10.94
C GLY A 74 -7.26 0.97 10.59
N SER A 75 -6.89 0.00 9.75
CA SER A 75 -5.51 -0.19 9.27
C SER A 75 -5.18 0.59 7.98
N CYS A 76 -6.17 1.22 7.35
CA CYS A 76 -5.95 2.11 6.21
C CYS A 76 -5.43 3.48 6.68
N ALA A 77 -4.18 3.80 6.34
CA ALA A 77 -3.60 5.12 6.52
C ALA A 77 -3.32 5.77 5.15
N GLY A 78 -3.70 7.04 4.98
CA GLY A 78 -3.44 7.78 3.75
C GLY A 78 -1.94 7.99 3.53
N PHE A 79 -1.37 7.33 2.53
CA PHE A 79 0.07 7.33 2.28
C PHE A 79 0.55 8.51 1.41
N ALA A 80 -0.28 9.01 0.49
CA ALA A 80 0.04 10.17 -0.34
C ALA A 80 -1.23 10.88 -0.82
N LYS A 81 -1.22 12.22 -0.81
CA LYS A 81 -2.27 13.05 -1.42
C LYS A 81 -1.72 13.67 -2.70
N SER A 82 -2.12 13.13 -3.85
CA SER A 82 -1.87 13.76 -5.15
C SER A 82 -2.95 14.83 -5.38
N ALA A 83 -2.56 16.10 -5.58
CA ALA A 83 -3.51 17.20 -5.86
C ALA A 83 -4.19 17.12 -7.25
N ALA A 84 -4.27 15.92 -7.85
CA ALA A 84 -5.02 15.68 -9.06
C ALA A 84 -6.48 15.35 -8.71
N SER A 85 -7.25 16.42 -8.51
CA SER A 85 -8.73 16.50 -8.50
C SER A 85 -9.51 15.56 -7.55
N GLY A 86 -10.11 16.17 -6.51
CA GLY A 86 -11.30 15.61 -5.85
C GLY A 86 -11.23 15.53 -4.33
N SER A 87 -11.71 16.59 -3.66
CA SER A 87 -12.21 16.63 -2.27
C SER A 87 -11.29 16.18 -1.13
N ASN A 88 -10.55 17.15 -0.60
CA ASN A 88 -10.62 17.60 0.80
C ASN A 88 -11.33 16.68 1.81
N LEU A 89 -10.58 15.91 2.62
CA LEU A 89 -10.98 15.65 4.01
C LEU A 89 -9.78 15.78 4.96
N ARG A 90 -10.07 16.57 5.99
CA ARG A 90 -9.26 16.98 7.13
C ARG A 90 -9.18 15.85 8.15
N GLY A 91 -8.13 15.89 8.96
CA GLY A 91 -8.16 15.34 10.32
C GLY A 91 -7.51 13.97 10.46
N PHE A 92 -6.20 13.96 10.72
CA PHE A 92 -5.63 12.98 11.63
C PHE A 92 -5.58 13.65 13.00
N ARG A 93 -6.39 13.16 13.93
CA ARG A 93 -6.13 13.24 15.38
C ARG A 93 -5.81 11.84 15.84
#